data_AF-A0A4R8C826-F1
#
_entry.id   AF-A0A4R8C826-F1
#
_cell.length_a   1.000
_cell.length_b   1.000
_cell.length_c   1.000
_cell.angle_alpha   90.00
_cell.angle_beta   90.00
_cell.angle_gamma   90.00
#
_symmetry.space_group_name_H-M   'P 1'
#
loop_
_entity.id
_entity.type
_entity.pdbx_description
1 polymer ?
#
loop_
_entity_poly.entity_id
_entity_poly.type
_entity_poly.pdbx_seq_one_letter_code
_entity_poly.pdbx_strand_id
1 'polypeptide(L)'
;MIWRALADVVMVVHGALLLFFVVGGFLAWRWPRLIWFHLAIVVWNLVIVLADFGCPVTATEKYFRRQGGESVYAGGYIHHYLEGHLWPEGATPWAERIGFALVLIAYAGFFVVQHGRKAKVRGESVGPRT
;
A
#
# COMPACT_ATOMS: atom_id res chain seq x y z
N MET A 1 8.18 17.39 23.23
CA MET A 1 8.26 17.94 21.86
C MET A 1 8.80 16.92 20.85
N ILE A 2 10.00 16.35 21.02
CA ILE A 2 10.60 15.40 20.06
C ILE A 2 9.73 14.16 19.78
N TRP A 3 9.11 13.59 20.82
CA TRP A 3 8.24 12.41 20.70
C TRP A 3 6.97 12.67 19.88
N ARG A 4 6.45 13.90 19.93
CA ARG A 4 5.27 14.31 19.14
C ARG A 4 5.64 14.45 17.67
N ALA A 5 6.79 15.08 17.37
CA ALA A 5 7.31 15.17 16.02
C ALA A 5 7.57 13.78 15.40
N LEU A 6 8.10 12.83 16.18
CA LEU A 6 8.27 11.44 15.73
C LEU A 6 6.93 10.76 15.43
N ALA A 7 5.90 10.97 16.25
CA ALA A 7 4.57 10.46 15.97
C ALA A 7 3.99 11.03 14.67
N ASP A 8 4.15 12.33 14.42
CA ASP A 8 3.67 12.98 13.19
C ASP A 8 4.41 12.48 11.95
N VAL A 9 5.73 12.26 12.03
CA VAL A 9 6.50 11.64 10.94
C VAL A 9 6.00 10.23 10.66
N VAL A 10 5.76 9.41 11.69
CA VAL A 10 5.22 8.06 11.51
C VAL A 10 3.84 8.09 10.88
N MET A 11 2.97 9.02 11.27
CA MET A 11 1.65 9.24 10.68
C MET A 11 1.76 9.54 9.18
N VAL A 12 2.62 10.49 8.79
CA VAL A 12 2.83 10.85 7.38
C VAL A 12 3.42 9.69 6.58
N VAL A 13 4.41 8.98 7.14
CA VAL A 13 5.01 7.81 6.51
C VAL A 13 3.97 6.70 6.33
N HIS A 14 3.10 6.48 7.31
CA HIS A 14 2.02 5.49 7.21
C HIS A 14 1.03 5.86 6.09
N GLY A 15 0.60 7.12 6.02
CA GLY A 15 -0.23 7.62 4.93
C GLY A 15 0.43 7.45 3.56
N ALA A 16 1.73 7.74 3.45
CA ALA A 16 2.49 7.54 2.21
C ALA A 16 2.60 6.06 1.82
N LEU A 17 2.75 5.15 2.79
CA LEU A 17 2.76 3.70 2.54
C LEU A 17 1.41 3.22 2.03
N LEU A 18 0.30 3.70 2.59
CA LEU A 18 -1.06 3.39 2.12
C LEU A 18 -1.28 3.91 0.70
N LEU A 19 -0.86 5.15 0.42
CA LEU A 19 -0.92 5.70 -0.93
C LEU A 19 -0.10 4.85 -1.90
N PHE A 20 1.14 4.52 -1.55
CA PHE A 20 2.01 3.66 -2.36
C PHE A 20 1.45 2.25 -2.54
N PHE A 21 0.73 1.70 -1.56
CA PHE A 21 0.04 0.43 -1.71
C PHE A 21 -1.03 0.50 -2.81
N VAL A 22 -1.75 1.62 -2.94
CA VAL A 22 -2.77 1.79 -4.00
C VAL A 22 -2.15 2.12 -5.37
N VAL A 23 -1.22 3.07 -5.44
CA VAL A 23 -0.68 3.56 -6.72
C VAL A 23 0.60 2.85 -7.18
N GLY A 24 1.29 2.15 -6.29
CA GLY A 24 2.60 1.54 -6.55
C GLY A 24 2.57 0.48 -7.65
N GLY A 25 1.47 -0.26 -7.77
CA GLY A 25 1.26 -1.25 -8.83
C GLY A 25 1.19 -0.63 -10.22
N PHE A 26 0.57 0.55 -10.34
CA PHE A 26 0.54 1.32 -11.59
C PHE A 26 1.90 1.97 -11.85
N LEU A 27 2.59 2.43 -10.81
CA LEU A 27 3.93 3.02 -10.94
C LEU A 27 4.96 1.98 -11.45
N ALA A 28 4.77 0.71 -11.11
CA ALA A 28 5.57 -0.40 -11.63
C ALA A 28 5.46 -0.57 -13.15
N TRP A 29 4.39 -0.08 -13.80
CA TRP A 29 4.26 -0.12 -15.27
C TRP A 29 5.31 0.75 -15.95
N ARG A 30 5.65 1.90 -15.34
CA ARG A 30 6.66 2.82 -15.86
C ARG A 30 8.08 2.46 -15.40
N TRP A 31 8.20 1.86 -14.22
CA TRP A 31 9.46 1.51 -13.57
C TRP A 31 9.40 0.09 -12.98
N PRO A 32 9.70 -0.95 -13.76
CA PRO A 32 9.44 -2.35 -13.38
C PRO A 32 10.21 -2.81 -12.14
N ARG A 33 11.31 -2.15 -11.74
CA ARG A 33 12.02 -2.50 -10.49
C ARG A 33 11.20 -2.19 -9.23
N LEU A 34 10.25 -1.25 -9.28
CA LEU A 34 9.40 -0.91 -8.14
C LEU A 34 8.41 -2.02 -7.79
N ILE A 35 8.19 -2.99 -8.68
CA ILE A 35 7.27 -4.10 -8.41
C ILE A 35 7.73 -4.95 -7.23
N TRP A 36 9.05 -5.08 -7.01
CA TRP A 36 9.59 -5.82 -5.87
C TRP A 36 9.31 -5.12 -4.54
N PHE A 37 9.50 -3.79 -4.50
CA PHE A 37 9.16 -2.98 -3.34
C PHE A 37 7.66 -2.98 -3.07
N HIS A 38 6.86 -2.86 -4.13
CA HIS A 38 5.41 -2.93 -3.99
C HIS A 38 4.94 -4.30 -3.51
N LEU A 39 5.50 -5.39 -4.04
CA LEU A 39 5.20 -6.75 -3.62
C LEU A 39 5.50 -6.95 -2.13
N ALA A 40 6.65 -6.48 -1.64
CA ALA A 40 7.00 -6.55 -0.23
C ALA A 40 5.95 -5.86 0.66
N ILE A 41 5.50 -4.67 0.25
CA ILE A 41 4.45 -3.92 0.96
C ILE A 41 3.11 -4.65 0.90
N VAL A 42 2.73 -5.23 -0.25
CA VAL A 42 1.48 -5.99 -0.40
C VAL A 42 1.47 -7.24 0.48
N VAL A 43 2.55 -8.02 0.46
CA VAL A 43 2.71 -9.21 1.29
C VAL A 43 2.66 -8.85 2.77
N TRP A 44 3.33 -7.77 3.16
CA TRP A 44 3.31 -7.28 4.54
C TRP A 44 1.90 -6.88 4.97
N ASN A 45 1.16 -6.13 4.13
CA ASN A 45 -0.24 -5.79 4.42
C ASN A 45 -1.13 -7.04 4.52
N LEU A 46 -0.93 -8.02 3.64
CA LEU A 46 -1.68 -9.27 3.68
C LEU A 46 -1.46 -10.03 5.00
N VAL A 47 -0.21 -10.09 5.49
CA VAL A 47 0.12 -10.72 6.77
C VAL A 47 -0.56 -10.00 7.94
N ILE A 48 -0.57 -8.67 7.94
CA ILE A 48 -1.25 -7.86 8.95
C ILE A 48 -2.75 -8.18 8.99
N VAL A 49 -3.41 -8.22 7.83
CA VAL A 49 -4.84 -8.54 7.74
C VAL A 49 -5.14 -9.98 8.16
N LEU A 50 -4.33 -10.95 7.70
CA LEU A 50 -4.58 -12.37 7.97
C LEU A 50 -4.36 -12.76 9.42
N ALA A 51 -3.36 -12.18 10.08
CA ALA A 51 -3.04 -12.49 11.46
C ALA A 51 -3.77 -11.56 12.45
N ASP A 52 -4.67 -10.70 11.96
CA ASP A 52 -5.54 -9.81 12.72
C ASP A 52 -4.81 -9.00 13.82
N PHE A 53 -3.53 -8.72 13.58
CA PHE A 53 -2.73 -7.89 14.46
C PHE A 53 -2.70 -6.47 13.91
N GLY A 54 -2.88 -5.48 14.78
CA GLY A 54 -2.84 -4.08 14.38
C GLY A 54 -1.52 -3.73 13.67
N CYS A 55 -1.57 -2.85 12.68
CA CYS A 55 -0.39 -2.47 11.90
C CYS A 55 0.77 -2.01 12.81
N PRO A 56 1.98 -2.58 12.67
CA PRO A 56 3.11 -2.28 13.56
C PRO A 56 3.53 -0.81 13.48
N VAL A 57 3.32 -0.16 12.34
CA VAL A 57 3.54 1.28 12.16
C VAL A 57 2.64 2.10 13.09
N THR A 58 1.36 1.70 13.22
CA THR A 58 0.44 2.28 14.19
C THR A 58 0.89 2.02 15.62
N ALA A 59 1.43 0.83 15.92
CA ALA A 59 1.95 0.53 17.25
C ALA A 59 3.14 1.45 17.61
N THR A 60 4.02 1.73 16.66
CA THR A 60 5.14 2.68 16.82
C THR A 60 4.65 4.12 17.00
N GLU A 61 3.66 4.57 16.21
CA GLU A 61 3.04 5.89 16.38
C GLU A 61 2.46 6.04 17.79
N LYS A 62 1.67 5.07 18.22
CA LYS A 62 1.04 5.04 19.54
C LYS A 62 2.06 4.99 20.67
N TYR A 63 3.17 4.29 20.49
CA TYR A 63 4.27 4.28 21.44
C TYR A 63 4.85 5.69 21.62
N PHE A 64 5.15 6.40 20.53
CA PHE A 64 5.67 7.77 20.61
C PHE A 64 4.65 8.77 21.15
N ARG A 65 3.36 8.62 20.83
CA ARG A 65 2.29 9.43 21.42
C ARG A 65 2.17 9.24 22.94
N ARG A 66 2.29 8.00 23.44
CA ARG A 66 2.34 7.72 24.90
C ARG A 66 3.53 8.39 25.56
N GLN A 67 4.72 8.29 24.97
CA GLN A 67 5.92 8.96 25.48
C GLN A 67 5.82 10.48 25.42
N GLY A 68 5.01 11.01 24.50
CA GLY A 68 4.67 12.43 24.39
C GLY A 68 3.60 12.92 25.39
N GLY A 69 3.02 12.04 26.21
CA GLY A 69 1.94 12.37 27.15
C GLY A 69 0.55 12.50 26.52
N GLU A 70 0.36 12.04 25.27
CA GLU A 70 -0.92 12.11 24.56
C GLU A 70 -1.77 10.85 24.77
N SER A 71 -3.09 11.01 24.75
CA SER A 71 -4.04 9.89 24.78
C SER A 71 -3.94 9.08 23.48
N VAL A 72 -3.83 7.77 23.60
CA VAL A 72 -3.81 6.87 22.45
C VAL A 72 -5.23 6.49 22.04
N TYR A 73 -5.55 6.69 20.77
CA TYR A 73 -6.81 6.26 20.19
C TYR A 73 -6.94 4.72 20.12
N ALA A 74 -8.16 4.22 20.27
CA ALA A 74 -8.50 2.83 20.04
C ALA A 74 -8.60 2.54 18.52
N GLY A 75 -8.20 1.35 18.07
CA GLY A 75 -8.29 0.95 16.66
C GLY A 75 -7.06 1.23 15.78
N GLY A 76 -7.18 1.04 14.48
CA GLY A 76 -6.11 1.22 13.48
C GLY A 76 -6.04 2.65 12.92
N TYR A 77 -5.01 2.92 12.10
CA TYR A 77 -4.84 4.22 11.43
C TYR A 77 -6.05 4.60 10.57
N ILE A 78 -6.60 3.65 9.81
CA ILE A 78 -7.78 3.86 8.95
C ILE A 78 -9.00 4.25 9.79
N HIS A 79 -9.26 3.52 10.87
CA HIS A 79 -10.36 3.80 11.80
C HIS A 79 -10.22 5.18 12.46
N HIS A 80 -9.00 5.64 12.75
CA HIS A 80 -8.81 6.92 13.44
C HIS A 80 -8.79 8.14 12.51
N TYR A 81 -8.18 8.00 11.33
CA TYR A 81 -7.93 9.14 10.44
C TYR A 81 -8.82 9.21 9.19
N LEU A 82 -9.37 8.07 8.73
CA LEU A 82 -10.16 8.01 7.49
C LEU A 82 -11.67 7.83 7.74
N GLU A 83 -12.02 7.15 8.81
CA GLU A 83 -13.42 6.90 9.20
C GLU A 83 -14.11 8.21 9.62
N GLY A 84 -15.33 8.44 9.14
CA GLY A 84 -16.12 9.65 9.39
C GLY A 84 -15.83 10.84 8.45
N HIS A 85 -14.69 10.88 7.77
CA HIS A 85 -14.36 11.92 6.77
C HIS A 85 -14.46 11.42 5.33
N LEU A 86 -13.80 10.29 5.05
CA LEU A 86 -13.72 9.72 3.71
C LEU A 86 -14.46 8.38 3.60
N TRP A 87 -14.56 7.64 4.70
CA TRP A 87 -15.26 6.35 4.76
C TRP A 87 -16.41 6.37 5.78
N PRO A 88 -17.56 5.74 5.47
CA PRO A 88 -18.63 5.53 6.43
C PRO A 88 -18.15 4.74 7.66
N GLU A 89 -18.71 5.04 8.82
CA GLU A 89 -18.39 4.32 10.06
C GLU A 89 -18.63 2.81 9.92
N GLY A 90 -17.66 1.99 10.33
CA GLY A 90 -17.70 0.53 10.23
C GLY A 90 -17.29 -0.02 8.85
N ALA A 91 -16.90 0.84 7.91
CA ALA A 91 -16.51 0.42 6.56
C ALA A 91 -15.00 0.15 6.40
N THR A 92 -14.24 0.10 7.49
CA THR A 92 -12.81 -0.27 7.49
C THR A 92 -12.52 -1.59 6.73
N PRO A 93 -13.29 -2.69 6.91
CA PRO A 93 -13.08 -3.91 6.13
C PRO A 93 -13.33 -3.75 4.62
N TRP A 94 -14.19 -2.81 4.24
CA TRP A 94 -14.43 -2.49 2.83
C TRP A 94 -13.25 -1.74 2.21
N ALA A 95 -12.62 -0.83 2.96
CA ALA A 95 -11.42 -0.12 2.51
C ALA A 95 -10.29 -1.09 2.19
N GLU A 96 -10.06 -2.09 3.05
CA GLU A 96 -9.07 -3.15 2.82
C GLU A 96 -9.36 -3.95 1.55
N ARG A 97 -10.61 -4.42 1.39
CA ARG A 97 -11.03 -5.18 0.20
C ARG A 97 -10.85 -4.39 -1.09
N ILE A 98 -11.23 -3.11 -1.10
CA ILE A 98 -11.07 -2.22 -2.26
C ILE A 98 -9.58 -2.03 -2.56
N GLY A 99 -8.75 -1.82 -1.53
CA GLY A 99 -7.30 -1.70 -1.68
C GLY A 99 -6.68 -2.93 -2.33
N PHE A 100 -6.98 -4.13 -1.82
CA PHE A 100 -6.49 -5.38 -2.42
C PHE A 100 -7.02 -5.62 -3.83
N ALA A 101 -8.28 -5.25 -4.12
CA ALA A 101 -8.84 -5.36 -5.47
C ALA A 101 -8.09 -4.45 -6.47
N LEU A 102 -7.76 -3.21 -6.08
CA LEU A 102 -6.97 -2.29 -6.90
C LEU A 102 -5.56 -2.84 -7.18
N VAL A 103 -4.93 -3.45 -6.18
CA VAL A 103 -3.64 -4.15 -6.35
C VAL A 103 -3.76 -5.26 -7.38
N LEU A 104 -4.77 -6.13 -7.28
CA LEU A 104 -4.99 -7.22 -8.25
C LEU A 104 -5.16 -6.68 -9.68
N ILE A 105 -5.93 -5.61 -9.85
CA ILE A 105 -6.13 -4.95 -11.15
C ILE A 105 -4.80 -4.41 -11.69
N ALA A 106 -4.01 -3.74 -10.85
CA ALA A 106 -2.72 -3.18 -11.24
C ALA A 106 -1.73 -4.25 -11.69
N TYR A 107 -1.67 -5.39 -10.98
CA TYR A 107 -0.82 -6.54 -11.35
C TYR A 107 -1.30 -7.25 -12.62
N ALA A 108 -2.62 -7.44 -12.78
CA ALA A 108 -3.19 -8.01 -14.00
C ALA A 108 -2.85 -7.15 -15.23
N GLY A 109 -3.06 -5.83 -15.13
CA GLY A 109 -2.70 -4.90 -16.20
C GLY A 109 -1.19 -4.89 -16.49
N PHE A 110 -0.35 -4.93 -15.46
CA PHE A 110 1.11 -5.04 -15.63
C PHE A 110 1.49 -6.28 -16.44
N PHE A 111 0.92 -7.44 -16.11
CA PHE A 111 1.22 -8.70 -16.79
C PHE A 111 0.76 -8.68 -18.25
N VAL A 112 -0.45 -8.19 -18.53
CA VAL A 112 -0.98 -8.06 -19.89
C VAL A 112 -0.09 -7.15 -20.75
N VAL A 113 0.29 -5.98 -20.25
CA VAL A 113 1.16 -5.02 -20.97
C VAL A 113 2.53 -5.63 -21.25
N GLN A 114 3.13 -6.34 -20.30
CA GLN A 114 4.43 -6.98 -20.47
C GLN A 114 4.39 -8.14 -21.48
N HIS A 115 3.34 -8.96 -21.45
CA HIS A 115 3.17 -10.05 -22.40
C HIS A 115 2.95 -9.52 -23.84
N GLY A 116 2.17 -8.45 -24.01
CA GLY A 116 2.00 -7.78 -25.30
C GLY A 116 3.31 -7.23 -25.88
N ARG A 117 4.15 -6.60 -25.03
CA ARG A 117 5.47 -6.10 -25.44
C ARG A 117 6.43 -7.22 -25.87
N LYS A 118 6.47 -8.33 -25.13
CA LYS A 118 7.31 -9.50 -25.48
C LYS A 118 6.85 -10.18 -26.76
N ALA A 119 5.55 -10.29 -26.99
CA ALA A 119 5.00 -10.85 -28.22
C ALA A 119 5.37 -10.00 -29.45
N LYS A 120 5.31 -8.67 -29.34
CA LYS A 120 5.72 -7.74 -30.41
C LYS A 120 7.21 -7.85 -30.75
N VAL A 121 8.09 -7.83 -29.74
CA VAL A 121 9.55 -7.96 -29.95
C VAL A 121 9.91 -9.30 -30.57
N ARG A 122 9.26 -10.39 -30.15
CA ARG A 122 9.49 -11.72 -30.75
C ARG A 122 9.02 -11.77 -32.21
N GLY A 123 7.90 -11.13 -32.55
CA GLY A 123 7.43 -11.00 -33.93
C GLY A 123 8.37 -10.20 -34.83
N GLU A 124 8.95 -9.09 -34.34
CA GLU A 124 9.96 -8.30 -35.06
C GLU A 124 11.27 -9.08 -35.27
N SER A 125 11.72 -9.86 -34.28
CA SER A 125 12.93 -10.69 -34.40
C SER A 125 12.80 -11.88 -35.37
N VAL A 126 11.57 -12.29 -35.69
CA VAL A 126 11.23 -13.34 -36.67
C VAL A 126 10.70 -12.70 -37.97
N GLY A 127 10.99 -11.42 -38.20
CA GLY A 127 10.75 -10.77 -39.49
C GLY A 127 11.53 -11.46 -40.61
N PRO A 128 10.99 -11.52 -41.85
CA PRO A 128 11.58 -12.29 -42.93
C PRO A 128 13.01 -11.80 -43.21
N ARG A 129 13.97 -12.74 -43.15
CA ARG A 129 15.33 -12.53 -43.67
C ARG A 129 15.22 -12.42 -45.20
N THR A 130 14.97 -11.22 -45.69
CA THR A 130 15.21 -10.84 -47.09
C THR A 130 16.69 -10.53 -47.27
#